data_AF-A0A2T4GY05-F1
#
_entry.id   AF-A0A2T4GY05-F1
#
_cell.length_a   1.000
_cell.length_b   1.000
_cell.length_c   1.000
_cell.angle_alpha   90.00
_cell.angle_beta   90.00
_cell.angle_gamma   90.00
#
_symmetry.space_group_name_H-M   'P 1'
#
loop_
_entity.id
_entity.type
_entity.pdbx_description
1 polymer ?
#
loop_
_entity_poly.entity_id
_entity_poly.type
_entity_poly.pdbx_seq_one_letter_code
_entity_poly.pdbx_strand_id
1 'polypeptide(L)'
;MPGQLETLEKFNPPAFLKDFEGEQLEKWSKTVDGWFNDEIAGRQTGRSILTQFFNPTQFAYDKTLPPVPITWVGFPLNVRITQPTDDARWRFAEDPKNQRAPRGRLDPVKINGYTKDPKTGEEVPFEVSSDRLDRWVMDEYLEWSTKKVDGDVEVVSFTCEGPEYWQELAKYNPIKVETPIENAAVQEFESNDKILNIYKKLNPDFADQIKGDDLVDERGVYDIYNKWNGHTDTGTIAHLIQLNNSLSAEIDIAAQATVSRTDLVYGEPITNMITLCGDASSYGNVSRNSDPTIGAAVNEVCRLAHSDVVKVPVTVSVMDPVALYIYDADFSSFLLDPTGKRRGNVREMIPVPEGVFDWCGRGDITKNMGLHLRVSVKGMKTTDGSRELNVSDLFDQNNGGRYVHYGSQFADYIIMSVSGIVGPKPEDATAEWPGKPQPAITYTEPYLQKPWIEPKAMGVKDLITTFKSGEVNKIVTKSQLEAMEMRVADQNGPSGYMGMPEPGPPNGPEYLSITPKVLY
;
A
#
# COMPACT_ATOMS: atom_id res chain seq x y z
N MET A 1 -1.31 0.20 -39.93
CA MET A 1 -1.30 -1.27 -40.10
C MET A 1 -1.96 -1.82 -38.85
N PRO A 2 -2.89 -2.79 -38.91
CA PRO A 2 -3.34 -3.47 -37.70
C PRO A 2 -2.11 -4.04 -37.01
N GLY A 3 -1.92 -3.75 -35.72
CA GLY A 3 -0.75 -4.21 -34.98
C GLY A 3 -0.67 -5.73 -35.00
N GLN A 4 0.54 -6.26 -35.08
CA GLN A 4 0.78 -7.69 -35.07
C GLN A 4 0.40 -8.21 -33.68
N LEU A 5 -0.65 -9.04 -33.61
CA LEU A 5 -1.01 -9.72 -32.37
C LEU A 5 0.11 -10.69 -32.01
N GLU A 6 0.58 -10.61 -30.77
CA GLU A 6 1.64 -11.47 -30.26
C GLU A 6 1.35 -11.91 -28.84
N THR A 7 1.74 -13.15 -28.54
CA THR A 7 1.75 -13.67 -27.18
C THR A 7 3.03 -13.22 -26.46
N LEU A 8 2.95 -13.00 -25.16
CA LEU A 8 4.12 -12.81 -24.30
C LEU A 8 4.85 -14.16 -24.18
N GLU A 9 6.16 -14.18 -24.39
CA GLU A 9 6.94 -15.43 -24.28
C GLU A 9 6.99 -15.91 -22.82
N LYS A 10 7.22 -14.98 -21.90
CA LYS A 10 7.29 -15.20 -20.45
C LYS A 10 7.13 -13.88 -19.71
N PHE A 11 6.72 -13.94 -18.45
CA PHE A 11 6.66 -12.77 -17.59
C PHE A 11 8.07 -12.33 -17.16
N ASN A 12 8.31 -11.04 -17.26
CA ASN A 12 9.51 -10.39 -16.77
C ASN A 12 9.39 -10.11 -15.26
N PRO A 13 10.52 -9.97 -14.56
CA PRO A 13 10.54 -9.48 -13.18
C PRO A 13 10.11 -8.02 -13.10
N PRO A 14 9.60 -7.55 -11.95
CA PRO A 14 9.24 -6.14 -11.73
C PRO A 14 10.32 -5.20 -12.25
N ALA A 15 9.92 -4.16 -12.99
CA ALA A 15 10.81 -3.19 -13.65
C ALA A 15 11.99 -3.80 -14.45
N PHE A 16 11.82 -5.02 -14.98
CA PHE A 16 12.88 -5.77 -15.65
C PHE A 16 14.15 -5.94 -14.80
N LEU A 17 13.99 -6.08 -13.48
CA LEU A 17 15.10 -6.38 -12.58
C LEU A 17 15.85 -7.62 -13.04
N LYS A 18 17.18 -7.58 -12.86
CA LYS A 18 18.11 -8.62 -13.37
C LYS A 18 18.66 -9.48 -12.24
N ASP A 19 17.98 -9.55 -11.10
CA ASP A 19 18.48 -10.30 -9.95
C ASP A 19 18.36 -11.82 -10.19
N PHE A 20 17.35 -12.25 -10.96
CA PHE A 20 17.19 -13.64 -11.42
C PHE A 20 18.16 -13.98 -12.57
N GLU A 21 18.75 -15.17 -12.51
CA GLU A 21 19.67 -15.69 -13.53
C GLU A 21 19.22 -17.04 -14.07
N GLY A 22 19.44 -17.29 -15.35
CA GLY A 22 19.19 -18.59 -15.99
C GLY A 22 17.76 -19.10 -15.76
N GLU A 23 17.63 -20.33 -15.24
CA GLU A 23 16.34 -20.99 -14.98
C GLU A 23 15.49 -20.28 -13.92
N GLN A 24 16.08 -19.43 -13.07
CA GLN A 24 15.32 -18.70 -12.04
C GLN A 24 14.26 -17.78 -12.67
N LEU A 25 14.57 -17.19 -13.82
CA LEU A 25 13.63 -16.35 -14.57
C LEU A 25 12.43 -17.15 -15.09
N GLU A 26 12.66 -18.37 -15.55
CA GLU A 26 11.58 -19.26 -16.01
C GLU A 26 10.67 -19.67 -14.84
N LYS A 27 11.24 -19.85 -13.65
CA LYS A 27 10.48 -20.15 -12.43
C LYS A 27 9.65 -18.95 -11.98
N TRP A 28 10.23 -17.75 -12.00
CA TRP A 28 9.49 -16.51 -11.78
C TRP A 28 8.29 -16.40 -12.72
N SER A 29 8.52 -16.56 -14.03
CA SER A 29 7.44 -16.50 -15.01
C SER A 29 6.37 -17.55 -14.76
N LYS A 30 6.75 -18.77 -14.35
CA LYS A 30 5.79 -19.83 -14.03
C LYS A 30 4.94 -19.50 -12.80
N THR A 31 5.52 -18.84 -11.80
CA THR A 31 4.78 -18.36 -10.62
C THR A 31 3.73 -17.33 -11.01
N VAL A 32 4.12 -16.31 -11.80
CA VAL A 32 3.20 -15.27 -12.28
C VAL A 32 2.11 -15.86 -13.19
N ASP A 33 2.48 -16.73 -14.13
CA ASP A 33 1.54 -17.47 -14.99
C ASP A 33 0.50 -18.26 -14.17
N GLY A 34 0.92 -18.88 -13.07
CA GLY A 34 0.05 -19.57 -12.13
C GLY A 34 -1.05 -18.66 -11.58
N TRP A 35 -0.70 -17.44 -11.15
CA TRP A 35 -1.65 -16.46 -10.61
C TRP A 35 -2.73 -16.08 -11.62
N PHE A 36 -2.35 -15.78 -12.87
CA PHE A 36 -3.34 -15.50 -13.92
C PHE A 36 -4.27 -16.68 -14.18
N ASN A 37 -3.71 -17.89 -14.28
CA ASN A 37 -4.48 -19.08 -14.60
C ASN A 37 -5.44 -19.49 -13.47
N ASP A 38 -5.05 -19.28 -12.21
CA ASP A 38 -5.89 -19.53 -11.05
C ASP A 38 -7.10 -18.59 -11.03
N GLU A 39 -6.88 -17.31 -11.33
CA GLU A 39 -7.94 -16.31 -11.43
C GLU A 39 -8.91 -16.58 -12.59
N ILE A 40 -8.38 -16.79 -13.80
CA ILE A 40 -9.19 -17.06 -15.00
C ILE A 40 -10.07 -18.29 -14.81
N ALA A 41 -9.52 -19.34 -14.20
CA ALA A 41 -10.24 -20.58 -13.95
C ALA A 41 -11.21 -20.50 -12.76
N GLY A 42 -11.26 -19.39 -12.02
CA GLY A 42 -12.15 -19.22 -10.86
C GLY A 42 -11.89 -20.25 -9.76
N ARG A 43 -10.63 -20.61 -9.51
CA ARG A 43 -10.28 -21.73 -8.60
C ARG A 43 -10.51 -21.43 -7.12
N GLN A 44 -10.84 -20.19 -6.77
CA GLN A 44 -11.19 -19.80 -5.41
C GLN A 44 -12.70 -19.92 -5.16
N THR A 45 -13.07 -20.25 -3.92
CA THR A 45 -14.47 -20.41 -3.50
C THR A 45 -15.30 -19.16 -3.83
N GLY A 46 -16.43 -19.35 -4.51
CA GLY A 46 -17.35 -18.26 -4.85
C GLY A 46 -16.98 -17.48 -6.11
N ARG A 47 -15.92 -17.84 -6.82
CA ARG A 47 -15.52 -17.21 -8.08
C ARG A 47 -16.08 -17.93 -9.29
N SER A 48 -16.29 -17.19 -10.37
CA SER A 48 -16.71 -17.72 -11.68
C SER A 48 -15.55 -17.70 -12.65
N ILE A 49 -15.60 -18.56 -13.67
CA ILE A 49 -14.68 -18.50 -14.81
C ILE A 49 -14.78 -17.13 -15.47
N LEU A 50 -13.63 -16.52 -15.73
CA LEU A 50 -13.54 -15.19 -16.34
C LEU A 50 -13.48 -15.32 -17.86
N THR A 51 -14.28 -14.51 -18.56
CA THR A 51 -14.36 -14.52 -20.04
C THR A 51 -13.76 -13.28 -20.70
N GLN A 52 -13.46 -12.26 -19.90
CA GLN A 52 -12.89 -10.99 -20.35
C GLN A 52 -11.53 -10.68 -19.73
N PHE A 53 -11.00 -11.53 -18.85
CA PHE A 53 -9.62 -11.45 -18.39
C PHE A 53 -8.77 -12.49 -19.13
N PHE A 54 -7.56 -12.13 -19.57
CA PHE A 54 -6.67 -13.06 -20.28
C PHE A 54 -5.28 -13.13 -19.68
N ASN A 55 -4.59 -14.25 -19.92
CA ASN A 55 -3.19 -14.43 -19.58
C ASN A 55 -2.31 -14.06 -20.80
N PRO A 56 -1.44 -13.05 -20.72
CA PRO A 56 -0.62 -12.60 -21.85
C PRO A 56 0.31 -13.67 -22.40
N THR A 57 0.68 -14.70 -21.63
CA THR A 57 1.52 -15.82 -22.11
C THR A 57 0.76 -16.88 -22.91
N GLN A 58 -0.57 -16.81 -22.90
CA GLN A 58 -1.43 -17.78 -23.57
C GLN A 58 -2.29 -17.13 -24.66
N PHE A 59 -2.52 -15.82 -24.58
CA PHE A 59 -3.39 -15.09 -25.47
C PHE A 59 -2.67 -13.91 -26.13
N ALA A 60 -2.74 -13.86 -27.46
CA ALA A 60 -2.07 -12.83 -28.23
C ALA A 60 -2.81 -11.49 -28.14
N TYR A 61 -2.05 -10.40 -27.98
CA TYR A 61 -2.56 -9.04 -27.90
C TYR A 61 -1.70 -8.09 -28.72
N ASP A 62 -2.22 -6.90 -29.02
CA ASP A 62 -1.51 -5.89 -29.80
C ASP A 62 -0.51 -5.14 -28.89
N LYS A 63 0.74 -5.58 -28.90
CA LYS A 63 1.83 -4.94 -28.13
C LYS A 63 2.17 -3.52 -28.62
N THR A 64 1.63 -3.08 -29.77
CA THR A 64 1.83 -1.71 -30.25
C THR A 64 0.87 -0.72 -29.62
N LEU A 65 -0.23 -1.21 -29.01
CA LEU A 65 -1.11 -0.35 -28.24
C LEU A 65 -0.42 0.05 -26.93
N PRO A 66 -0.44 1.34 -26.58
CA PRO A 66 0.11 1.78 -25.31
C PRO A 66 -0.69 1.15 -24.15
N PRO A 67 -0.01 0.71 -23.08
CA PRO A 67 -0.68 0.30 -21.87
C PRO A 67 -1.42 1.49 -21.25
N VAL A 68 -2.48 1.20 -20.49
CA VAL A 68 -3.28 2.21 -19.79
C VAL A 68 -2.90 2.18 -18.31
N PRO A 69 -2.21 3.22 -17.79
CA PRO A 69 -1.92 3.30 -16.37
C PRO A 69 -3.21 3.62 -15.60
N ILE A 70 -3.45 2.88 -14.53
CA ILE A 70 -4.47 3.19 -13.53
C ILE A 70 -3.73 3.70 -12.31
N THR A 71 -3.95 4.97 -11.94
CA THR A 71 -3.12 5.68 -10.94
C THR A 71 -3.90 6.08 -9.70
N TRP A 72 -3.25 6.08 -8.54
CA TRP A 72 -3.79 6.61 -7.28
C TRP A 72 -2.69 7.21 -6.39
N VAL A 73 -3.07 7.95 -5.35
CA VAL A 73 -2.13 8.52 -4.38
C VAL A 73 -1.60 7.46 -3.41
N GLY A 74 -0.31 7.49 -3.12
CA GLY A 74 0.35 6.52 -2.24
C GLY A 74 0.02 6.67 -0.76
N PHE A 75 -0.50 7.82 -0.33
CA PHE A 75 -0.93 8.02 1.07
C PHE A 75 -2.21 7.20 1.38
N PRO A 76 -2.23 6.43 2.48
CA PRO A 76 -3.37 5.56 2.84
C PRO A 76 -4.71 6.26 2.99
N LEU A 77 -5.72 5.83 2.21
CA LEU A 77 -7.06 6.41 2.27
C LEU A 77 -7.71 6.21 3.63
N ASN A 78 -7.59 5.00 4.18
CA ASN A 78 -8.12 4.62 5.49
C ASN A 78 -7.65 5.56 6.62
N VAL A 79 -6.41 6.04 6.59
CA VAL A 79 -5.90 7.04 7.53
C VAL A 79 -6.44 8.42 7.17
N ARG A 80 -6.40 8.79 5.88
CA ARG A 80 -6.87 10.10 5.42
C ARG A 80 -8.32 10.39 5.81
N ILE A 81 -9.22 9.41 5.72
CA ILE A 81 -10.65 9.60 6.03
C ILE A 81 -10.98 9.50 7.53
N THR A 82 -10.07 8.96 8.35
CA THR A 82 -10.31 8.77 9.78
C THR A 82 -9.67 9.84 10.66
N GLN A 83 -8.70 10.59 10.14
CA GLN A 83 -7.97 11.60 10.89
C GLN A 83 -8.43 13.03 10.53
N PRO A 84 -8.48 13.96 11.50
CA PRO A 84 -9.12 15.26 11.33
C PRO A 84 -8.27 16.31 10.58
N THR A 85 -6.96 16.12 10.48
CA THR A 85 -6.02 17.10 9.89
C THR A 85 -4.85 16.39 9.22
N ASP A 86 -4.12 17.10 8.36
CA ASP A 86 -2.89 16.59 7.71
C ASP A 86 -1.83 16.14 8.73
N ASP A 87 -1.58 16.95 9.75
CA ASP A 87 -0.63 16.60 10.81
C ASP A 87 -1.05 15.33 11.56
N ALA A 88 -2.34 15.21 11.87
CA ALA A 88 -2.87 14.03 12.56
C ALA A 88 -2.75 12.77 11.70
N ARG A 89 -3.06 12.82 10.39
CA ARG A 89 -2.91 11.66 9.49
C ARG A 89 -1.45 11.27 9.28
N TRP A 90 -0.55 12.24 9.10
CA TRP A 90 0.87 11.93 8.94
C TRP A 90 1.45 11.29 10.18
N ARG A 91 1.16 11.85 11.36
CA ARG A 91 1.55 11.28 12.65
C ARG A 91 0.96 9.88 12.86
N PHE A 92 -0.32 9.70 12.53
CA PHE A 92 -1.00 8.42 12.69
C PHE A 92 -0.38 7.34 11.81
N ALA A 93 -0.09 7.65 10.54
CA ALA A 93 0.55 6.75 9.61
C ALA A 93 2.02 6.46 9.95
N GLU A 94 2.67 7.29 10.78
CA GLU A 94 4.05 7.06 11.22
C GLU A 94 4.16 6.23 12.50
N ASP A 95 3.19 6.34 13.42
CA ASP A 95 3.27 5.76 14.76
C ASP A 95 3.33 4.22 14.70
N PRO A 96 4.41 3.57 15.18
CA PRO A 96 4.53 2.11 15.19
C PRO A 96 3.38 1.38 15.89
N LYS A 97 2.67 2.03 16.81
CA LYS A 97 1.49 1.43 17.47
C LYS A 97 0.32 1.20 16.51
N ASN A 98 0.19 2.07 15.50
CA ASN A 98 -0.86 1.96 14.49
C ASN A 98 -0.48 1.01 13.35
N GLN A 99 0.79 0.56 13.31
CA GLN A 99 1.32 -0.37 12.30
C GLN A 99 1.21 -1.84 12.71
N ARG A 100 0.44 -2.12 13.77
CA ARG A 100 0.19 -3.47 14.27
C ARG A 100 -1.13 -3.99 13.73
N ALA A 101 -1.10 -5.20 13.19
CA ALA A 101 -2.29 -5.95 12.87
C ALA A 101 -3.22 -6.05 14.10
N PRO A 102 -4.55 -6.00 13.91
CA PRO A 102 -5.48 -6.36 14.96
C PRO A 102 -5.20 -7.79 15.47
N ARG A 103 -5.38 -8.00 16.78
CA ARG A 103 -5.16 -9.30 17.42
C ARG A 103 -5.89 -10.43 16.69
N GLY A 104 -5.17 -11.53 16.45
CA GLY A 104 -5.70 -12.73 15.79
C GLY A 104 -5.67 -12.70 14.26
N ARG A 105 -5.22 -11.60 13.63
CA ARG A 105 -4.98 -11.56 12.18
C ARG A 105 -3.66 -12.23 11.79
N LEU A 106 -2.64 -12.11 12.63
CA LEU A 106 -1.34 -12.75 12.46
C LEU A 106 -0.94 -13.47 13.74
N ASP A 107 -0.15 -14.53 13.59
CA ASP A 107 0.45 -15.22 14.72
C ASP A 107 1.40 -14.26 15.45
N PRO A 108 1.27 -14.11 16.77
CA PRO A 108 2.17 -13.28 17.56
C PRO A 108 3.63 -13.74 17.44
N VAL A 109 4.57 -12.79 17.49
CA VAL A 109 6.00 -13.09 17.52
C VAL A 109 6.42 -13.39 18.96
N LYS A 110 7.21 -14.44 19.14
CA LYS A 110 7.92 -14.71 20.40
C LYS A 110 9.19 -13.88 20.45
N ILE A 111 9.30 -13.01 21.45
CA ILE A 111 10.49 -12.24 21.75
C ILE A 111 11.17 -12.91 22.93
N ASN A 112 12.37 -13.45 22.67
CA ASN A 112 13.23 -14.03 23.69
C ASN A 112 14.30 -13.02 24.08
N GLY A 113 14.59 -12.90 25.37
CA GLY A 113 15.63 -12.02 25.86
C GLY A 113 16.08 -12.39 27.27
N TYR A 114 16.96 -11.57 27.82
CA TYR A 114 17.40 -11.66 29.21
C TYR A 114 17.04 -10.35 29.93
N THR A 115 16.53 -10.47 31.14
CA THR A 115 16.26 -9.33 32.04
C THR A 115 16.95 -9.58 33.37
N LYS A 116 17.25 -8.54 34.14
CA LYS A 116 17.77 -8.71 35.49
C LYS A 116 16.64 -8.97 36.48
N ASP A 117 16.76 -10.02 37.28
CA ASP A 117 15.87 -10.28 38.40
C ASP A 117 15.98 -9.10 39.39
N PRO A 118 14.87 -8.40 39.72
CA PRO A 118 14.91 -7.23 40.60
C PRO A 118 15.37 -7.53 42.04
N LYS A 119 15.32 -8.79 42.47
CA LYS A 119 15.67 -9.24 43.82
C LYS A 119 17.11 -9.74 43.90
N THR A 120 17.56 -10.48 42.89
CA THR A 120 18.90 -11.11 42.92
C THR A 120 19.93 -10.37 42.06
N GLY A 121 19.47 -9.57 41.09
CA GLY A 121 20.32 -8.88 40.12
C GLY A 121 20.88 -9.79 39.02
N GLU A 122 20.55 -11.08 39.03
CA GLU A 122 20.99 -12.07 38.05
C GLU A 122 20.22 -11.93 36.72
N GLU A 123 20.88 -12.23 35.61
CA GLU A 123 20.22 -12.29 34.31
C GLU A 123 19.36 -13.55 34.21
N VAL A 124 18.06 -13.36 34.05
CA VAL A 124 17.07 -14.40 33.85
C VAL A 124 16.47 -14.28 32.44
N PRO A 125 16.30 -15.40 31.71
CA PRO A 125 15.65 -15.37 30.42
C PRO A 125 14.17 -15.03 30.56
N PHE A 126 13.62 -14.31 29.58
CA PHE A 126 12.19 -14.11 29.42
C PHE A 126 11.77 -14.46 27.99
N GLU A 127 10.52 -14.92 27.86
CA GLU A 127 9.83 -15.05 26.58
C GLU A 127 8.53 -14.23 26.71
N VAL A 128 8.33 -13.27 25.81
CA VAL A 128 7.06 -12.53 25.71
C VAL A 128 6.51 -12.66 24.30
N SER A 129 5.19 -12.71 24.20
CA SER A 129 4.48 -12.71 22.94
C SER A 129 4.05 -11.28 22.60
N SER A 130 4.38 -10.78 21.42
CA SER A 130 3.97 -9.47 20.93
C SER A 130 3.34 -9.56 19.56
N ASP A 131 2.33 -8.73 19.31
CA ASP A 131 1.78 -8.50 17.98
C ASP A 131 2.90 -7.92 17.07
N ARG A 132 2.97 -8.42 15.84
CA ARG A 132 3.96 -8.02 14.83
C ARG A 132 3.60 -6.66 14.24
N LEU A 133 4.61 -5.84 13.93
CA LEU A 133 4.43 -4.72 13.00
C LEU A 133 4.29 -5.29 11.59
N ASP A 134 3.13 -5.13 10.98
CA ASP A 134 2.83 -5.57 9.61
C ASP A 134 2.54 -4.39 8.70
N ARG A 135 2.86 -3.16 9.16
CA ARG A 135 2.58 -1.91 8.45
C ARG A 135 1.09 -1.75 8.16
N TRP A 136 0.27 -2.17 9.13
CA TRP A 136 -1.18 -2.27 9.07
C TRP A 136 -1.87 -1.23 8.19
N VAL A 137 -1.57 0.05 8.42
CA VAL A 137 -2.24 1.16 7.74
C VAL A 137 -1.54 1.66 6.49
N MET A 138 -0.37 1.14 6.13
CA MET A 138 0.32 1.44 4.87
C MET A 138 -0.18 0.52 3.75
N ASP A 139 -1.49 0.48 3.53
CA ASP A 139 -2.16 -0.51 2.67
C ASP A 139 -2.41 -0.03 1.23
N GLU A 140 -1.63 0.91 0.69
CA GLU A 140 -1.79 1.43 -0.69
C GLU A 140 -0.65 1.03 -1.63
N TYR A 141 -0.06 -0.15 -1.42
CA TYR A 141 1.08 -0.66 -2.19
C TYR A 141 2.32 0.24 -2.14
N LEU A 142 2.38 1.14 -1.16
CA LEU A 142 3.51 1.99 -0.85
C LEU A 142 3.75 1.92 0.66
N GLU A 143 4.89 1.37 1.04
CA GLU A 143 5.29 1.24 2.44
C GLU A 143 6.59 1.99 2.69
N TRP A 144 6.76 2.48 3.92
CA TRP A 144 7.97 3.25 4.26
C TRP A 144 8.47 3.02 5.68
N SER A 145 9.77 3.23 5.87
CA SER A 145 10.42 3.26 7.18
C SER A 145 11.12 4.59 7.37
N THR A 146 10.97 5.19 8.55
CA THR A 146 11.51 6.50 8.87
C THR A 146 12.44 6.42 10.07
N LYS A 147 13.70 6.81 9.90
CA LYS A 147 14.61 6.97 11.03
C LYS A 147 14.53 8.38 11.58
N LYS A 148 14.34 8.50 12.89
CA LYS A 148 14.42 9.76 13.62
C LYS A 148 15.57 9.79 14.61
N VAL A 149 16.20 10.96 14.74
CA VAL A 149 17.22 11.27 15.75
C VAL A 149 16.81 12.56 16.44
N ASP A 150 16.70 12.54 17.77
CA ASP A 150 16.27 13.68 18.59
C ASP A 150 14.93 14.31 18.14
N GLY A 151 14.04 13.49 17.57
CA GLY A 151 12.73 13.91 17.06
C GLY A 151 12.72 14.37 15.60
N ASP A 152 13.88 14.61 15.01
CA ASP A 152 14.05 15.00 13.61
C ASP A 152 14.11 13.80 12.69
N VAL A 153 13.59 13.95 11.48
CA VAL A 153 13.69 12.95 10.41
C VAL A 153 15.11 12.98 9.84
N GLU A 154 15.79 11.84 9.89
CA GLU A 154 17.14 11.67 9.33
C GLU A 154 17.07 11.02 7.94
N VAL A 155 16.25 9.97 7.81
CA VAL A 155 16.08 9.19 6.58
C VAL A 155 14.65 8.71 6.49
N VAL A 156 14.10 8.72 5.27
CA VAL A 156 12.87 8.00 4.91
C VAL A 156 13.19 7.08 3.75
N SER A 157 12.74 5.83 3.80
CA SER A 157 12.86 4.89 2.68
C SER A 157 11.49 4.33 2.33
N PHE A 158 11.13 4.37 1.05
CA PHE A 158 9.88 3.87 0.47
C PHE A 158 10.17 2.68 -0.43
N THR A 159 9.23 1.72 -0.48
CA THR A 159 9.23 0.64 -1.48
C THR A 159 7.81 0.32 -1.93
N CYS A 160 7.70 -0.20 -3.15
CA CYS A 160 6.50 -0.86 -3.67
C CYS A 160 6.80 -2.27 -4.21
N GLU A 161 7.94 -2.86 -3.87
CA GLU A 161 8.28 -4.22 -4.28
C GLU A 161 7.52 -5.25 -3.46
N GLY A 162 6.79 -6.15 -4.14
CA GLY A 162 6.06 -7.21 -3.45
C GLY A 162 6.99 -8.25 -2.79
N PRO A 163 6.60 -8.80 -1.63
CA PRO A 163 7.40 -9.82 -0.95
C PRO A 163 7.58 -11.09 -1.78
N GLU A 164 6.67 -11.42 -2.70
CA GLU A 164 6.75 -12.64 -3.51
C GLU A 164 7.98 -12.66 -4.41
N TYR A 165 8.42 -11.50 -4.94
CA TYR A 165 9.65 -11.40 -5.71
C TYR A 165 10.87 -11.78 -4.86
N TRP A 166 10.94 -11.27 -3.64
CA TRP A 166 12.06 -11.51 -2.71
C TRP A 166 12.07 -12.93 -2.17
N GLN A 167 10.89 -13.48 -1.87
CA GLN A 167 10.73 -14.88 -1.48
C GLN A 167 11.15 -15.83 -2.61
N GLU A 168 10.74 -15.55 -3.86
CA GLU A 168 11.16 -16.36 -5.01
C GLU A 168 12.66 -16.24 -5.25
N LEU A 169 13.25 -15.04 -5.13
CA LEU A 169 14.69 -14.84 -5.23
C LEU A 169 15.46 -15.62 -4.15
N ALA A 170 14.94 -15.66 -2.92
CA ALA A 170 15.54 -16.35 -1.78
C ALA A 170 15.54 -17.87 -1.93
N LYS A 171 14.55 -18.46 -2.63
CA LYS A 171 14.53 -19.91 -2.91
C LYS A 171 15.78 -20.37 -3.66
N TYR A 172 16.26 -19.55 -4.61
CA TYR A 172 17.42 -19.88 -5.44
C TYR A 172 18.72 -19.25 -4.96
N ASN A 173 18.64 -18.32 -4.01
CA ASN A 173 19.79 -17.64 -3.43
C ASN A 173 19.69 -17.67 -1.90
N PRO A 174 19.79 -18.84 -1.25
CA PRO A 174 19.82 -18.92 0.20
C PRO A 174 20.91 -17.99 0.75
N ILE A 175 20.60 -17.30 1.85
CA ILE A 175 21.46 -16.25 2.35
C ILE A 175 22.61 -16.88 3.11
N LYS A 176 23.83 -16.42 2.83
CA LYS A 176 25.01 -16.81 3.59
C LYS A 176 24.97 -16.18 4.98
N VAL A 177 25.05 -17.03 6.01
CA VAL A 177 25.07 -16.65 7.43
C VAL A 177 26.49 -16.79 8.02
N GLU A 178 26.82 -15.94 8.99
CA GLU A 178 28.07 -16.00 9.76
C GLU A 178 27.92 -16.96 10.95
N THR A 179 26.73 -17.02 11.55
CA THR A 179 26.45 -17.83 12.74
C THR A 179 25.87 -19.20 12.35
N PRO A 180 26.46 -20.33 12.79
CA PRO A 180 25.90 -21.66 12.54
C PRO A 180 24.50 -21.83 13.15
N ILE A 181 23.57 -22.41 12.39
CA ILE A 181 22.18 -22.66 12.79
C ILE A 181 21.99 -24.15 13.10
N GLU A 182 21.63 -24.47 14.35
CA GLU A 182 21.54 -25.85 14.85
C GLU A 182 20.51 -26.72 14.11
N ASN A 183 19.36 -26.14 13.72
CA ASN A 183 18.25 -26.82 13.05
C ASN A 183 17.94 -26.18 11.69
N ALA A 184 18.98 -25.86 10.91
CA ALA A 184 18.83 -25.23 9.62
C ALA A 184 17.91 -26.04 8.69
N ALA A 185 17.02 -25.35 7.96
CA ALA A 185 16.26 -25.94 6.89
C ALA A 185 17.22 -26.45 5.79
N VAL A 186 16.90 -27.60 5.21
CA VAL A 186 17.63 -28.10 4.05
C VAL A 186 17.30 -27.18 2.87
N GLN A 187 18.33 -26.54 2.33
CA GLN A 187 18.26 -25.68 1.15
C GLN A 187 18.78 -26.44 -0.07
N GLU A 188 18.12 -26.30 -1.22
CA GLU A 188 18.52 -26.95 -2.47
C GLU A 188 19.76 -26.31 -3.10
N PHE A 189 19.92 -24.99 -2.93
CA PHE A 189 20.95 -24.18 -3.58
C PHE A 189 22.05 -23.76 -2.61
N GLU A 190 23.24 -23.47 -3.15
CA GLU A 190 24.36 -22.96 -2.35
C GLU A 190 24.09 -21.55 -1.83
N SER A 191 24.40 -21.33 -0.55
CA SER A 191 24.24 -20.02 0.06
C SER A 191 25.18 -18.97 -0.54
N ASN A 192 24.68 -17.75 -0.76
CA ASN A 192 25.44 -16.66 -1.36
C ASN A 192 25.05 -15.28 -0.80
N ASP A 193 25.76 -14.23 -1.26
CA ASP A 193 25.60 -12.85 -0.76
C ASP A 193 24.64 -12.00 -1.62
N LYS A 194 23.89 -12.57 -2.57
CA LYS A 194 23.08 -11.79 -3.53
C LYS A 194 22.05 -10.90 -2.83
N ILE A 195 21.16 -11.48 -2.02
CA ILE A 195 20.14 -10.72 -1.29
C ILE A 195 20.78 -9.75 -0.30
N LEU A 196 21.84 -10.19 0.40
CA LEU A 196 22.60 -9.33 1.32
C LEU A 196 23.13 -8.07 0.63
N ASN A 197 23.71 -8.23 -0.57
CA ASN A 197 24.25 -7.11 -1.34
C ASN A 197 23.15 -6.15 -1.82
N ILE A 198 21.96 -6.66 -2.17
CA ILE A 198 20.82 -5.80 -2.51
C ILE A 198 20.39 -4.99 -1.28
N TYR A 199 20.24 -5.62 -0.11
CA TYR A 199 19.92 -4.92 1.15
C TYR A 199 20.92 -3.81 1.47
N LYS A 200 22.22 -4.08 1.34
CA LYS A 200 23.28 -3.09 1.55
C LYS A 200 23.19 -1.93 0.56
N LYS A 201 22.91 -2.21 -0.71
CA LYS A 201 22.75 -1.19 -1.75
C LYS A 201 21.55 -0.27 -1.48
N LEU A 202 20.43 -0.84 -1.03
CA LEU A 202 19.23 -0.07 -0.67
C LEU A 202 19.39 0.78 0.59
N ASN A 203 20.35 0.41 1.45
CA ASN A 203 20.53 1.01 2.76
C ASN A 203 22.01 1.39 2.98
N PRO A 204 22.57 2.31 2.18
CA PRO A 204 24.00 2.59 2.17
C PRO A 204 24.54 3.05 3.53
N ASP A 205 23.74 3.75 4.34
CA ASP A 205 24.12 4.22 5.69
C ASP A 205 24.27 3.08 6.71
N PHE A 206 23.70 1.93 6.39
CA PHE A 206 23.68 0.76 7.25
C PHE A 206 24.41 -0.43 6.62
N ALA A 207 25.04 -0.24 5.45
CA ALA A 207 25.64 -1.33 4.68
C ALA A 207 26.67 -2.15 5.47
N ASP A 208 27.47 -1.49 6.32
CA ASP A 208 28.47 -2.14 7.18
C ASP A 208 27.85 -2.88 8.37
N GLN A 209 26.60 -2.57 8.72
CA GLN A 209 25.87 -3.16 9.85
C GLN A 209 25.00 -4.34 9.42
N ILE A 210 24.55 -4.38 8.16
CA ILE A 210 23.67 -5.43 7.64
C ILE A 210 24.48 -6.72 7.44
N LYS A 211 24.07 -7.79 8.12
CA LYS A 211 24.64 -9.14 8.00
C LYS A 211 23.60 -10.14 7.50
N GLY A 212 24.06 -11.25 6.93
CA GLY A 212 23.17 -12.34 6.51
C GLY A 212 22.34 -12.92 7.65
N ASP A 213 22.93 -13.01 8.85
CA ASP A 213 22.26 -13.41 10.09
C ASP A 213 21.04 -12.54 10.43
N ASP A 214 21.04 -11.27 10.02
CA ASP A 214 19.94 -10.36 10.27
C ASP A 214 18.74 -10.60 9.34
N LEU A 215 18.90 -11.38 8.26
CA LEU A 215 17.95 -11.52 7.15
C LEU A 215 17.20 -12.88 7.12
N VAL A 216 17.51 -13.78 8.05
CA VAL A 216 16.96 -15.13 8.08
C VAL A 216 16.25 -15.43 9.40
N ASP A 217 15.33 -16.40 9.37
CA ASP A 217 14.67 -16.96 10.55
C ASP A 217 15.58 -17.94 11.32
N GLU A 218 15.07 -18.52 12.41
CA GLU A 218 15.79 -19.52 13.22
C GLU A 218 16.14 -20.82 12.48
N ARG A 219 15.64 -21.00 11.24
CA ARG A 219 15.93 -22.13 10.37
C ARG A 219 16.83 -21.74 9.20
N GLY A 220 17.32 -20.49 9.13
CA GLY A 220 18.17 -20.03 8.05
C GLY A 220 17.42 -19.80 6.73
N VAL A 221 16.10 -19.65 6.77
CA VAL A 221 15.28 -19.28 5.61
C VAL A 221 15.07 -17.77 5.63
N TYR A 222 15.04 -17.13 4.46
CA TYR A 222 14.79 -15.69 4.37
C TYR A 222 13.51 -15.29 5.11
N ASP A 223 13.64 -14.35 6.04
CA ASP A 223 12.51 -13.79 6.78
C ASP A 223 12.07 -12.47 6.15
N ILE A 224 10.84 -12.40 5.66
CA ILE A 224 10.28 -11.17 5.10
C ILE A 224 10.11 -10.06 6.15
N TYR A 225 10.06 -10.42 7.44
CA TYR A 225 9.98 -9.53 8.59
C TYR A 225 11.31 -9.32 9.29
N ASN A 226 12.42 -9.61 8.59
CA ASN A 226 13.75 -9.48 9.13
C ASN A 226 14.04 -8.10 9.72
N LYS A 227 15.09 -8.02 10.53
CA LYS A 227 15.51 -6.82 11.28
C LYS A 227 15.56 -5.54 10.44
N TRP A 228 15.90 -5.64 9.15
CA TRP A 228 16.07 -4.49 8.27
C TRP A 228 14.82 -4.14 7.45
N ASN A 229 13.80 -5.00 7.43
CA ASN A 229 12.56 -4.80 6.67
C ASN A 229 11.30 -4.64 7.54
N GLY A 230 11.26 -5.35 8.67
CA GLY A 230 10.07 -5.48 9.53
C GLY A 230 9.71 -4.26 10.37
N HIS A 231 10.57 -3.24 10.41
CA HIS A 231 10.43 -2.09 11.30
C HIS A 231 10.12 -0.78 10.54
N THR A 232 9.27 0.06 11.13
CA THR A 232 8.85 1.34 10.53
C THR A 232 9.71 2.51 11.00
N ASP A 233 10.62 2.31 11.95
CA ASP A 233 11.39 3.36 12.63
C ASP A 233 12.91 3.28 12.41
N THR A 234 13.38 2.37 11.55
CA THR A 234 14.82 2.16 11.27
C THR A 234 15.33 3.00 10.10
N GLY A 235 14.44 3.53 9.26
CA GLY A 235 14.81 4.16 7.99
C GLY A 235 15.23 3.16 6.90
N THR A 236 14.98 1.87 7.13
CA THR A 236 15.32 0.77 6.21
C THR A 236 14.07 -0.01 5.83
N ILE A 237 13.94 -0.30 4.54
CA ILE A 237 12.90 -1.16 3.98
C ILE A 237 13.40 -1.65 2.62
N ALA A 238 13.10 -2.90 2.27
CA ALA A 238 13.45 -3.50 0.99
C ALA A 238 12.18 -3.79 0.17
N HIS A 239 11.17 -4.38 0.81
CA HIS A 239 9.93 -4.79 0.16
C HIS A 239 8.73 -4.69 1.09
N LEU A 240 7.55 -4.78 0.50
CA LEU A 240 6.25 -4.74 1.17
C LEU A 240 6.09 -5.90 2.16
N ILE A 241 5.41 -5.67 3.28
CA ILE A 241 5.02 -6.71 4.26
C ILE A 241 3.56 -6.62 4.70
N GLN A 242 2.84 -5.58 4.30
CA GLN A 242 1.41 -5.48 4.56
C GLN A 242 0.70 -6.54 3.70
N LEU A 243 -0.11 -7.38 4.34
CA LEU A 243 -0.68 -8.59 3.73
C LEU A 243 -1.53 -8.36 2.46
N ASN A 244 -2.19 -7.22 2.35
CA ASN A 244 -3.01 -6.84 1.20
C ASN A 244 -2.15 -6.26 0.06
N ASN A 245 -0.90 -5.89 0.33
CA ASN A 245 0.04 -5.34 -0.63
C ASN A 245 0.85 -6.45 -1.33
N SER A 246 0.15 -7.38 -1.98
CA SER A 246 0.77 -8.52 -2.67
C SER A 246 0.70 -8.35 -4.20
N LEU A 247 1.65 -8.93 -4.95
CA LEU A 247 1.62 -8.92 -6.43
C LEU A 247 0.47 -9.77 -6.98
N SER A 248 0.13 -10.84 -6.27
CA SER A 248 -1.04 -11.65 -6.62
C SER A 248 -2.36 -10.89 -6.49
N ALA A 249 -2.47 -9.94 -5.54
CA ALA A 249 -3.70 -9.19 -5.30
C ALA A 249 -4.06 -8.22 -6.43
N GLU A 250 -3.08 -7.62 -7.12
CA GLU A 250 -3.39 -6.74 -8.27
C GLU A 250 -3.98 -7.53 -9.46
N ILE A 251 -3.45 -8.73 -9.71
CA ILE A 251 -4.00 -9.63 -10.73
C ILE A 251 -5.41 -10.03 -10.34
N ASP A 252 -5.62 -10.41 -9.07
CA ASP A 252 -6.93 -10.75 -8.53
C ASP A 252 -7.94 -9.61 -8.72
N ILE A 253 -7.65 -8.40 -8.23
CA ILE A 253 -8.55 -7.26 -8.32
C ILE A 253 -8.85 -6.93 -9.79
N ALA A 254 -7.84 -6.88 -10.66
CA ALA A 254 -8.05 -6.62 -12.08
C ALA A 254 -8.90 -7.72 -12.74
N ALA A 255 -8.63 -8.98 -12.43
CA ALA A 255 -9.35 -10.13 -12.98
C ALA A 255 -10.82 -10.14 -12.55
N GLN A 256 -11.09 -10.01 -11.25
CA GLN A 256 -12.44 -10.03 -10.70
C GLN A 256 -13.24 -8.79 -11.11
N ALA A 257 -12.58 -7.66 -11.32
CA ALA A 257 -13.23 -6.46 -11.86
C ALA A 257 -13.70 -6.60 -13.31
N THR A 258 -13.28 -7.65 -14.04
CA THR A 258 -13.81 -7.90 -15.40
C THR A 258 -15.27 -8.36 -15.40
N VAL A 259 -15.79 -8.83 -14.26
CA VAL A 259 -17.17 -9.29 -14.12
C VAL A 259 -18.12 -8.10 -14.06
N SER A 260 -18.86 -7.87 -15.14
CA SER A 260 -19.94 -6.88 -15.16
C SER A 260 -21.03 -7.24 -14.15
N ARG A 261 -21.44 -6.29 -13.32
CA ARG A 261 -22.49 -6.47 -12.30
C ARG A 261 -23.73 -5.64 -12.60
N THR A 262 -24.90 -6.19 -12.31
CA THR A 262 -26.17 -5.45 -12.29
C THR A 262 -26.76 -5.46 -10.90
N ASP A 263 -27.44 -4.39 -10.53
CA ASP A 263 -28.21 -4.37 -9.30
C ASP A 263 -29.35 -5.41 -9.36
N LEU A 264 -29.50 -6.20 -8.30
CA LEU A 264 -30.51 -7.27 -8.25
C LEU A 264 -31.95 -6.73 -8.26
N VAL A 265 -32.19 -5.51 -7.79
CA VAL A 265 -33.54 -4.92 -7.66
C VAL A 265 -34.01 -4.36 -9.00
N TYR A 266 -33.19 -3.56 -9.65
CA TYR A 266 -33.57 -2.83 -10.87
C TYR A 266 -33.01 -3.43 -12.16
N GLY A 267 -32.01 -4.32 -12.08
CA GLY A 267 -31.32 -4.88 -13.24
C GLY A 267 -30.36 -3.90 -13.93
N GLU A 268 -30.16 -2.72 -13.34
CA GLU A 268 -29.30 -1.68 -13.91
C GLU A 268 -27.81 -1.98 -13.69
N PRO A 269 -26.91 -1.60 -14.61
CA PRO A 269 -25.47 -1.76 -14.41
C PRO A 269 -24.95 -1.03 -13.17
N ILE A 270 -24.12 -1.69 -12.38
CA ILE A 270 -23.46 -1.08 -11.22
C ILE A 270 -22.20 -0.35 -11.72
N THR A 271 -22.20 0.97 -11.62
CA THR A 271 -21.11 1.84 -12.09
C THR A 271 -20.42 2.63 -10.97
N ASN A 272 -21.02 2.71 -9.78
CA ASN A 272 -20.40 3.33 -8.62
C ASN A 272 -19.21 2.47 -8.13
N MET A 273 -18.01 3.04 -8.11
CA MET A 273 -16.78 2.32 -7.79
C MET A 273 -16.79 1.67 -6.39
N ILE A 274 -17.37 2.35 -5.40
CA ILE A 274 -17.43 1.87 -4.01
C ILE A 274 -18.39 0.69 -3.90
N THR A 275 -19.59 0.81 -4.45
CA THR A 275 -20.57 -0.29 -4.49
C THR A 275 -20.04 -1.47 -5.30
N LEU A 276 -19.37 -1.21 -6.43
CA LEU A 276 -18.78 -2.24 -7.28
C LEU A 276 -17.70 -3.03 -6.53
N CYS A 277 -16.79 -2.33 -5.85
CA CYS A 277 -15.68 -2.91 -5.09
C CYS A 277 -16.15 -3.69 -3.85
N GLY A 278 -17.05 -3.10 -3.07
CA GLY A 278 -17.59 -3.68 -1.86
C GLY A 278 -18.75 -4.62 -2.13
N ASP A 279 -19.96 -4.19 -1.77
CA ASP A 279 -21.17 -5.03 -1.72
C ASP A 279 -21.44 -5.85 -3.00
N ALA A 280 -21.17 -5.30 -4.18
CA ALA A 280 -21.56 -5.95 -5.43
C ALA A 280 -20.61 -7.09 -5.88
N SER A 281 -19.30 -6.94 -5.66
CA SER A 281 -18.30 -7.90 -6.16
C SER A 281 -17.39 -8.45 -5.08
N SER A 282 -17.21 -7.72 -3.98
CA SER A 282 -16.36 -8.09 -2.84
C SER A 282 -14.92 -8.45 -3.26
N TYR A 283 -14.40 -7.82 -4.33
CA TYR A 283 -13.04 -8.08 -4.82
C TYR A 283 -11.97 -7.29 -4.05
N GLY A 284 -12.38 -6.29 -3.27
CA GLY A 284 -11.43 -5.40 -2.60
C GLY A 284 -12.02 -4.61 -1.45
N ASN A 285 -11.20 -3.74 -0.88
CA ASN A 285 -11.54 -2.88 0.25
C ASN A 285 -11.88 -1.46 -0.21
N VAL A 286 -13.13 -1.06 0.01
CA VAL A 286 -13.65 0.27 -0.34
C VAL A 286 -12.96 1.44 0.37
N SER A 287 -12.22 1.17 1.44
CA SER A 287 -11.48 2.17 2.22
C SER A 287 -10.06 2.40 1.71
N ARG A 288 -9.67 1.78 0.58
CA ARG A 288 -8.42 2.01 -0.15
C ARG A 288 -8.66 2.94 -1.36
N ASN A 289 -7.63 3.64 -1.80
CA ASN A 289 -7.61 4.37 -3.06
C ASN A 289 -7.50 3.40 -4.23
N SER A 290 -6.62 2.40 -4.11
CA SER A 290 -6.30 1.42 -5.17
C SER A 290 -7.50 0.60 -5.62
N ASP A 291 -8.08 -0.23 -4.75
CA ASP A 291 -9.06 -1.25 -5.17
C ASP A 291 -10.28 -0.70 -5.92
N PRO A 292 -10.99 0.35 -5.43
CA PRO A 292 -12.12 0.89 -6.16
C PRO A 292 -11.71 1.54 -7.49
N THR A 293 -10.51 2.13 -7.54
CA THR A 293 -10.00 2.80 -8.75
C THR A 293 -9.64 1.78 -9.84
N ILE A 294 -8.87 0.74 -9.48
CA ILE A 294 -8.52 -0.38 -10.37
C ILE A 294 -9.79 -1.03 -10.89
N GLY A 295 -10.69 -1.38 -9.98
CA GLY A 295 -11.88 -2.13 -10.36
C GLY A 295 -12.87 -1.31 -11.19
N ALA A 296 -13.03 -0.01 -10.94
CA ALA A 296 -13.87 0.84 -11.76
C ALA A 296 -13.32 1.01 -13.19
N ALA A 297 -12.01 1.26 -13.32
CA ALA A 297 -11.35 1.43 -14.62
C ALA A 297 -11.44 0.16 -15.49
N VAL A 298 -11.17 -1.00 -14.89
CA VAL A 298 -11.29 -2.28 -15.58
C VAL A 298 -12.73 -2.57 -15.97
N ASN A 299 -13.67 -2.43 -15.03
CA ASN A 299 -15.06 -2.77 -15.26
C ASN A 299 -15.72 -1.84 -16.29
N GLU A 300 -15.30 -0.58 -16.38
CA GLU A 300 -15.78 0.34 -17.42
C GLU A 300 -15.55 -0.21 -18.82
N VAL A 301 -14.32 -0.67 -19.12
CA VAL A 301 -13.97 -1.27 -20.41
C VAL A 301 -14.77 -2.55 -20.65
N CYS A 302 -14.90 -3.42 -19.65
CA CYS A 302 -15.63 -4.68 -19.79
C CYS A 302 -17.14 -4.48 -19.99
N ARG A 303 -17.75 -3.50 -19.32
CA ARG A 303 -19.18 -3.15 -19.50
C ARG A 303 -19.46 -2.64 -20.91
N LEU A 304 -18.54 -1.89 -21.51
CA LEU A 304 -18.72 -1.42 -22.89
C LEU A 304 -18.86 -2.60 -23.87
N ALA A 305 -18.24 -3.75 -23.63
CA ALA A 305 -18.42 -4.94 -24.47
C ALA A 305 -19.88 -5.47 -24.48
N HIS A 306 -20.70 -5.11 -23.49
CA HIS A 306 -22.13 -5.41 -23.41
C HIS A 306 -23.05 -4.32 -24.00
N SER A 307 -22.51 -3.17 -24.39
CA SER A 307 -23.33 -2.05 -24.88
C SER A 307 -23.91 -2.35 -26.26
N ASP A 308 -25.22 -2.09 -26.42
CA ASP A 308 -25.88 -2.10 -27.73
C ASP A 308 -25.47 -0.91 -28.61
N VAL A 309 -24.91 0.14 -28.01
CA VAL A 309 -24.47 1.36 -28.71
C VAL A 309 -23.02 1.24 -29.14
N VAL A 310 -22.15 0.77 -28.24
CA VAL A 310 -20.69 0.69 -28.47
C VAL A 310 -20.21 -0.72 -28.14
N LYS A 311 -20.31 -1.63 -29.10
CA LYS A 311 -19.81 -3.00 -28.92
C LYS A 311 -18.32 -3.08 -29.23
N VAL A 312 -17.48 -3.19 -28.20
CA VAL A 312 -16.03 -3.42 -28.34
C VAL A 312 -15.67 -4.89 -28.09
N PRO A 313 -14.96 -5.55 -29.03
CA PRO A 313 -14.49 -6.92 -28.85
C PRO A 313 -13.21 -6.94 -28.00
N VAL A 314 -13.33 -6.72 -26.68
CA VAL A 314 -12.17 -6.51 -25.78
C VAL A 314 -12.10 -7.54 -24.66
N THR A 315 -10.89 -8.05 -24.46
CA THR A 315 -10.42 -8.67 -23.21
C THR A 315 -9.39 -7.73 -22.57
N VAL A 316 -9.18 -7.85 -21.27
CA VAL A 316 -8.25 -7.02 -20.51
C VAL A 316 -7.29 -7.89 -19.71
N SER A 317 -6.10 -7.36 -19.45
CA SER A 317 -5.10 -8.02 -18.62
C SER A 317 -4.21 -6.99 -17.92
N VAL A 318 -3.41 -7.45 -16.97
CA VAL A 318 -2.35 -6.64 -16.35
C VAL A 318 -1.10 -6.68 -17.25
N MET A 319 -0.44 -5.55 -17.39
CA MET A 319 0.75 -5.39 -18.22
C MET A 319 1.97 -6.11 -17.61
N ASP A 320 2.79 -6.70 -18.48
CA ASP A 320 4.15 -7.15 -18.14
C ASP A 320 5.17 -5.99 -18.18
N PRO A 321 6.09 -5.86 -17.21
CA PRO A 321 6.27 -6.70 -16.03
C PRO A 321 5.25 -6.39 -14.94
N VAL A 322 4.68 -7.45 -14.37
CA VAL A 322 3.66 -7.38 -13.31
C VAL A 322 4.28 -6.82 -12.03
N ALA A 323 3.86 -5.61 -11.68
CA ALA A 323 4.11 -4.95 -10.40
C ALA A 323 3.28 -3.67 -10.28
N LEU A 324 3.17 -3.22 -9.04
CA LEU A 324 2.72 -1.87 -8.72
C LEU A 324 3.94 -0.96 -8.64
N TYR A 325 3.89 0.15 -9.35
CA TYR A 325 5.01 1.06 -9.49
C TYR A 325 4.73 2.39 -8.83
N ILE A 326 5.79 2.99 -8.26
CA ILE A 326 5.85 4.45 -8.15
C ILE A 326 5.88 4.97 -9.58
N TYR A 327 4.72 5.42 -10.05
CA TYR A 327 4.48 5.87 -11.41
C TYR A 327 5.04 7.26 -11.61
N ASP A 328 4.80 8.14 -10.64
CA ASP A 328 5.27 9.51 -10.63
C ASP A 328 5.49 10.00 -9.19
N ALA A 329 6.33 11.01 -9.03
CA ALA A 329 6.47 11.71 -7.76
C ALA A 329 6.87 13.17 -7.99
N ASP A 330 6.09 14.10 -7.43
CA ASP A 330 6.34 15.54 -7.55
C ASP A 330 6.74 16.16 -6.21
N PHE A 331 8.05 16.33 -6.02
CA PHE A 331 8.61 16.99 -4.84
C PHE A 331 9.00 18.45 -5.10
N SER A 332 8.51 19.06 -6.19
CA SER A 332 8.91 20.41 -6.59
C SER A 332 8.51 21.52 -5.61
N SER A 333 7.55 21.25 -4.71
CA SER A 333 7.15 22.16 -3.65
C SER A 333 8.12 22.19 -2.46
N PHE A 334 9.05 21.24 -2.37
CA PHE A 334 10.00 21.18 -1.29
C PHE A 334 11.18 22.13 -1.55
N LEU A 335 11.60 22.82 -0.49
CA LEU A 335 12.82 23.61 -0.44
C LEU A 335 13.67 23.15 0.76
N LEU A 336 14.97 23.32 0.67
CA LEU A 336 15.87 23.11 1.80
C LEU A 336 16.09 24.44 2.54
N ASP A 337 15.95 24.45 3.86
CA ASP A 337 16.35 25.57 4.73
C ASP A 337 17.82 25.42 5.16
N PRO A 338 18.78 26.07 4.46
CA PRO A 338 20.19 25.92 4.78
C PRO A 338 20.56 26.60 6.10
N THR A 339 19.69 27.42 6.70
CA THR A 339 19.98 28.03 8.01
C THR A 339 19.80 27.04 9.15
N GLY A 340 19.00 25.98 8.94
CA GLY A 340 18.61 25.02 9.96
C GLY A 340 17.79 25.60 11.12
N LYS A 341 17.34 26.87 11.02
CA LYS A 341 16.59 27.56 12.07
C LYS A 341 15.10 27.24 12.05
N ARG A 342 14.61 26.67 10.96
CA ARG A 342 13.23 26.22 10.76
C ARG A 342 12.16 27.29 11.02
N ARG A 343 12.35 28.48 10.43
CA ARG A 343 11.48 29.66 10.67
C ARG A 343 10.40 29.89 9.61
N GLY A 344 10.36 29.07 8.56
CA GLY A 344 9.43 29.25 7.44
C GLY A 344 9.75 30.47 6.57
N ASN A 345 10.98 30.99 6.64
CA ASN A 345 11.39 32.10 5.79
C ASN A 345 11.84 31.59 4.42
N VAL A 346 10.88 31.43 3.51
CA VAL A 346 11.07 30.89 2.16
C VAL A 346 12.14 31.65 1.33
N ARG A 347 12.43 32.92 1.67
CA ARG A 347 13.46 33.72 1.00
C ARG A 347 14.89 33.31 1.35
N GLU A 348 15.08 32.60 2.46
CA GLU A 348 16.38 32.07 2.91
C GLU A 348 16.60 30.62 2.47
N MET A 349 15.61 30.00 1.83
CA MET A 349 15.63 28.60 1.40
C MET A 349 16.17 28.46 -0.03
N ILE A 350 16.65 27.27 -0.36
CA ILE A 350 17.18 26.93 -1.68
C ILE A 350 16.41 25.74 -2.28
N PRO A 351 16.42 25.56 -3.61
CA PRO A 351 15.94 24.33 -4.22
C PRO A 351 16.60 23.11 -3.59
N VAL A 352 15.84 22.02 -3.43
CA VAL A 352 16.38 20.79 -2.86
C VAL A 352 17.49 20.25 -3.76
N PRO A 353 18.71 20.00 -3.22
CA PRO A 353 19.82 19.48 -3.99
C PRO A 353 19.55 18.10 -4.60
N GLU A 354 20.21 17.81 -5.72
CA GLU A 354 20.22 16.47 -6.32
C GLU A 354 20.75 15.42 -5.32
N GLY A 355 20.17 14.22 -5.36
CA GLY A 355 20.53 13.12 -4.46
C GLY A 355 19.80 13.14 -3.12
N VAL A 356 19.02 14.18 -2.79
CA VAL A 356 18.13 14.15 -1.62
C VAL A 356 16.99 13.15 -1.82
N PHE A 357 16.38 13.16 -3.01
CA PHE A 357 15.42 12.15 -3.46
C PHE A 357 16.15 11.15 -4.36
N ASP A 358 16.59 10.04 -3.78
CA ASP A 358 17.39 9.00 -4.45
C ASP A 358 16.53 7.77 -4.78
N TRP A 359 16.46 7.39 -6.05
CA TRP A 359 15.70 6.22 -6.53
C TRP A 359 16.45 4.89 -6.36
N CYS A 360 17.60 4.90 -5.66
CA CYS A 360 18.40 3.74 -5.26
C CYS A 360 18.88 2.83 -6.41
N GLY A 361 18.71 3.28 -7.66
CA GLY A 361 18.91 2.47 -8.86
C GLY A 361 18.09 1.17 -8.84
N ARG A 362 16.87 1.20 -8.30
CA ARG A 362 15.93 0.06 -8.27
C ARG A 362 14.62 0.48 -8.93
N GLY A 363 14.36 -0.09 -10.10
CA GLY A 363 13.38 0.43 -11.04
C GLY A 363 13.90 1.61 -11.87
N ASP A 364 13.01 2.22 -12.64
CA ASP A 364 13.30 3.39 -13.50
C ASP A 364 12.08 4.32 -13.52
N ILE A 365 12.11 5.35 -12.68
CA ILE A 365 11.03 6.34 -12.58
C ILE A 365 10.81 7.09 -13.90
N THR A 366 11.84 7.23 -14.75
CA THR A 366 11.71 7.92 -16.05
C THR A 366 10.87 7.14 -17.06
N LYS A 367 10.61 5.86 -16.76
CA LYS A 367 9.70 4.97 -17.49
C LYS A 367 8.46 4.64 -16.67
N ASN A 368 8.20 5.39 -15.61
CA ASN A 368 7.11 5.17 -14.67
C ASN A 368 7.16 3.78 -13.98
N MET A 369 8.36 3.24 -13.79
CA MET A 369 8.61 1.95 -13.16
C MET A 369 9.51 2.11 -11.92
N GLY A 370 9.26 3.13 -11.08
CA GLY A 370 10.00 3.32 -9.84
C GLY A 370 9.63 2.24 -8.82
N LEU A 371 10.62 1.69 -8.10
CA LEU A 371 10.39 0.65 -7.08
C LEU A 371 10.83 1.07 -5.68
N HIS A 372 11.86 1.91 -5.58
CA HIS A 372 12.41 2.35 -4.30
C HIS A 372 12.75 3.83 -4.34
N LEU A 373 12.49 4.53 -3.24
CA LEU A 373 12.84 5.94 -3.06
C LEU A 373 13.39 6.13 -1.66
N ARG A 374 14.58 6.71 -1.56
CA ARG A 374 15.21 7.11 -0.30
C ARG A 374 15.31 8.63 -0.25
N VAL A 375 14.83 9.20 0.85
CA VAL A 375 14.91 10.62 1.17
C VAL A 375 15.93 10.83 2.28
N SER A 376 17.02 11.54 1.99
CA SER A 376 18.05 11.86 2.98
C SER A 376 18.81 13.14 2.64
N VAL A 377 19.20 13.92 3.63
CA VAL A 377 20.07 15.09 3.46
C VAL A 377 21.43 14.74 4.06
N LYS A 378 22.48 14.63 3.24
CA LYS A 378 23.80 14.15 3.69
C LYS A 378 24.92 15.09 3.31
N GLY A 379 25.90 15.22 4.21
CA GLY A 379 27.13 15.97 3.97
C GLY A 379 26.92 17.48 3.81
N MET A 380 25.78 18.00 4.28
CA MET A 380 25.44 19.41 4.20
C MET A 380 25.34 19.98 5.61
N LYS A 381 25.96 21.14 5.82
CA LYS A 381 25.90 21.87 7.09
C LYS A 381 25.01 23.09 7.01
N THR A 382 24.54 23.54 8.17
CA THR A 382 23.90 24.86 8.27
C THR A 382 24.85 25.96 7.79
N THR A 383 24.31 27.09 7.35
CA THR A 383 25.10 28.24 6.86
C THR A 383 26.12 28.77 7.88
N ASP A 384 25.87 28.58 9.17
CA ASP A 384 26.78 28.95 10.26
C ASP A 384 27.71 27.80 10.71
N GLY A 385 27.60 26.62 10.09
CA GLY A 385 28.41 25.44 10.37
C GLY A 385 28.11 24.77 11.72
N SER A 386 27.06 25.18 12.42
CA SER A 386 26.74 24.70 13.78
C SER A 386 26.29 23.24 13.85
N ARG A 387 25.62 22.72 12.81
CA ARG A 387 25.21 21.30 12.71
C ARG A 387 25.09 20.83 11.26
N GLU A 388 25.04 19.50 11.09
CA GLU A 388 24.59 18.89 9.83
C GLU A 388 23.08 19.16 9.63
N LEU A 389 22.68 19.35 8.37
CA LEU A 389 21.29 19.41 7.94
C LEU A 389 20.72 17.99 7.85
N ASN A 390 19.42 17.87 8.06
CA ASN A 390 18.68 16.60 7.98
C ASN A 390 17.38 16.78 7.19
N VAL A 391 16.61 15.71 7.03
CA VAL A 391 15.35 15.74 6.25
C VAL A 391 14.33 16.69 6.87
N SER A 392 14.35 16.89 8.19
CA SER A 392 13.48 17.87 8.86
C SER A 392 13.81 19.34 8.54
N ASP A 393 14.91 19.62 7.85
CA ASP A 393 15.21 20.95 7.30
C ASP A 393 14.59 21.20 5.93
N LEU A 394 13.90 20.20 5.36
CA LEU A 394 13.05 20.38 4.19
C LEU A 394 11.74 21.06 4.58
N PHE A 395 11.33 22.02 3.76
CA PHE A 395 10.11 22.80 3.90
C PHE A 395 9.23 22.59 2.67
N ASP A 396 8.04 22.04 2.87
CA ASP A 396 7.01 21.94 1.85
C ASP A 396 6.25 23.26 1.75
N GLN A 397 6.29 23.90 0.59
CA GLN A 397 5.56 25.14 0.32
C GLN A 397 4.04 24.93 0.17
N ASN A 398 3.59 23.70 -0.06
CA ASN A 398 2.16 23.36 -0.09
C ASN A 398 1.64 23.13 1.34
N ASN A 399 0.36 22.73 1.47
CA ASN A 399 -0.27 22.36 2.75
C ASN A 399 -0.16 23.41 3.87
N GLY A 400 -0.12 24.69 3.48
CA GLY A 400 0.02 25.82 4.39
C GLY A 400 1.45 26.12 4.84
N GLY A 401 2.47 25.54 4.20
CA GLY A 401 3.88 25.82 4.47
C GLY A 401 4.39 25.14 5.73
N ARG A 402 5.03 23.96 5.61
CA ARG A 402 5.42 23.16 6.78
C ARG A 402 6.77 22.48 6.60
N TYR A 403 7.51 22.36 7.70
CA TYR A 403 8.71 21.52 7.72
C TYR A 403 8.33 20.04 7.76
N VAL A 404 9.27 19.19 7.36
CA VAL A 404 9.10 17.74 7.45
C VAL A 404 9.26 17.27 8.89
N HIS A 405 8.16 16.75 9.44
CA HIS A 405 8.10 16.13 10.77
C HIS A 405 7.88 14.62 10.69
N TYR A 406 7.37 14.11 9.57
CA TYR A 406 7.05 12.69 9.37
C TYR A 406 7.48 12.24 7.97
N GLY A 407 7.95 11.00 7.84
CA GLY A 407 8.24 10.44 6.51
C GLY A 407 6.98 10.28 5.67
N SER A 408 5.85 9.98 6.32
CA SER A 408 4.52 9.89 5.69
C SER A 408 4.07 11.15 4.95
N GLN A 409 4.68 12.33 5.16
CA GLN A 409 4.41 13.55 4.38
C GLN A 409 4.74 13.38 2.89
N PHE A 410 5.79 12.61 2.56
CA PHE A 410 6.19 12.43 1.16
C PHE A 410 5.21 11.52 0.40
N ALA A 411 4.47 10.65 1.08
CA ALA A 411 3.52 9.74 0.44
C ALA A 411 2.34 10.44 -0.24
N ASP A 412 2.04 11.69 0.13
CA ASP A 412 1.04 12.51 -0.57
C ASP A 412 1.46 12.91 -1.99
N TYR A 413 2.76 12.91 -2.23
CA TYR A 413 3.38 13.34 -3.49
C TYR A 413 3.77 12.19 -4.39
N ILE A 414 3.55 10.95 -3.94
CA ILE A 414 3.88 9.73 -4.66
C ILE A 414 2.59 9.20 -5.30
N ILE A 415 2.62 9.03 -6.62
CA ILE A 415 1.54 8.44 -7.40
C ILE A 415 1.92 7.00 -7.72
N MET A 416 1.07 6.08 -7.29
CA MET A 416 1.17 4.66 -7.55
C MET A 416 0.41 4.30 -8.82
N SER A 417 0.78 3.20 -9.46
CA SER A 417 -0.01 2.64 -10.56
C SER A 417 0.09 1.13 -10.70
N VAL A 418 -0.93 0.58 -11.36
CA VAL A 418 -0.87 -0.67 -12.13
C VAL A 418 -1.22 -0.33 -13.58
N SER A 419 -0.61 -1.01 -14.55
CA SER A 419 -0.90 -0.78 -15.97
C SER A 419 -1.72 -1.93 -16.57
N GLY A 420 -2.78 -1.58 -17.28
CA GLY A 420 -3.63 -2.53 -18.01
C GLY A 420 -3.28 -2.59 -19.50
N ILE A 421 -3.54 -3.74 -20.11
CA ILE A 421 -3.50 -3.95 -21.56
C ILE A 421 -4.83 -4.50 -22.05
N VAL A 422 -5.12 -4.24 -23.33
CA VAL A 422 -6.32 -4.74 -24.00
C VAL A 422 -5.95 -5.78 -25.05
N GLY A 423 -6.68 -6.88 -25.05
CA GLY A 423 -6.62 -7.94 -26.05
C GLY A 423 -7.88 -7.92 -26.92
N PRO A 424 -7.82 -8.50 -28.12
CA PRO A 424 -9.01 -8.73 -28.93
C PRO A 424 -9.94 -9.75 -28.25
N LYS A 425 -11.18 -9.82 -28.74
CA LYS A 425 -12.07 -10.95 -28.49
C LYS A 425 -11.37 -12.27 -28.89
N PRO A 426 -11.42 -13.33 -28.06
CA PRO A 426 -10.89 -14.65 -28.42
C PRO A 426 -11.55 -15.23 -29.67
N GLU A 427 -10.76 -15.87 -30.53
CA GLU A 427 -11.25 -16.47 -31.78
C GLU A 427 -12.24 -17.61 -31.53
N ASP A 428 -12.04 -18.37 -30.46
CA ASP A 428 -12.85 -19.49 -29.99
C ASP A 428 -13.91 -19.08 -28.95
N ALA A 429 -14.15 -17.77 -28.79
CA ALA A 429 -15.14 -17.26 -27.85
C ALA A 429 -16.51 -17.89 -28.09
N THR A 430 -17.09 -18.43 -27.02
CA THR A 430 -18.41 -19.08 -27.06
C THR A 430 -19.52 -18.08 -27.45
N ALA A 431 -20.70 -18.60 -27.78
CA ALA A 431 -21.88 -17.76 -28.01
C ALA A 431 -22.29 -16.94 -26.77
N GLU A 432 -21.78 -17.30 -25.59
CA GLU A 432 -22.04 -16.61 -24.33
C GLU A 432 -21.06 -15.45 -24.07
N TRP A 433 -20.12 -15.18 -24.98
CA TRP A 433 -19.17 -14.06 -24.85
C TRP A 433 -19.77 -12.71 -25.29
N PRO A 434 -19.52 -11.61 -24.54
CA PRO A 434 -18.93 -11.58 -23.20
C PRO A 434 -19.93 -12.15 -22.18
N GLY A 435 -19.45 -12.92 -21.20
CA GLY A 435 -20.31 -13.62 -20.23
C GLY A 435 -21.37 -12.71 -19.62
N LYS A 436 -22.61 -13.17 -19.44
CA LYS A 436 -23.74 -12.31 -19.01
C LYS A 436 -23.41 -11.52 -17.73
N PRO A 437 -23.83 -10.25 -17.63
CA PRO A 437 -23.71 -9.50 -16.38
C PRO A 437 -24.35 -10.26 -15.22
N GLN A 438 -23.66 -10.27 -14.08
CA GLN A 438 -24.08 -11.02 -12.90
C GLN A 438 -24.88 -10.11 -11.95
N PRO A 439 -26.09 -10.51 -11.52
CA PRO A 439 -26.83 -9.73 -10.56
C PRO A 439 -26.13 -9.78 -9.19
N ALA A 440 -26.13 -8.65 -8.48
CA ALA A 440 -25.55 -8.51 -7.16
C ALA A 440 -26.52 -7.84 -6.20
N ILE A 441 -26.55 -8.32 -4.95
CA ILE A 441 -27.29 -7.65 -3.88
C ILE A 441 -26.49 -6.41 -3.51
N THR A 442 -27.00 -5.23 -3.86
CA THR A 442 -26.46 -3.98 -3.33
C THR A 442 -27.32 -3.55 -2.15
N TYR A 443 -26.69 -3.09 -1.07
CA TYR A 443 -27.44 -2.45 0.00
C TYR A 443 -27.77 -1.02 -0.45
N THR A 444 -28.87 -0.85 -1.17
CA THR A 444 -29.40 0.48 -1.56
C THR A 444 -30.05 1.20 -0.38
N GLU A 445 -29.36 1.38 0.73
CA GLU A 445 -29.71 2.48 1.64
C GLU A 445 -28.79 3.66 1.36
N PRO A 446 -29.31 4.89 1.23
CA PRO A 446 -28.46 6.07 1.14
C PRO A 446 -27.56 6.05 2.38
N TYR A 447 -26.25 6.18 2.16
CA TYR A 447 -25.21 6.26 3.19
C TYR A 447 -25.55 7.32 4.27
N LEU A 448 -26.43 6.99 5.22
CA LEU A 448 -26.24 7.35 6.60
C LEU A 448 -25.16 6.39 7.07
N GLN A 449 -23.94 6.90 7.21
CA GLN A 449 -22.85 6.19 7.90
C GLN A 449 -23.46 5.53 9.14
N LYS A 450 -23.62 4.21 9.11
CA LYS A 450 -23.81 3.47 10.36
C LYS A 450 -22.54 3.77 11.16
N PRO A 451 -22.64 4.39 12.35
CA PRO A 451 -21.46 4.64 13.15
C PRO A 451 -20.79 3.30 13.34
N TRP A 452 -19.50 3.26 13.03
CA TRP A 452 -18.65 2.11 13.29
C TRP A 452 -18.94 1.59 14.70
N ILE A 453 -19.46 0.36 14.77
CA ILE A 453 -19.70 -0.31 16.04
C ILE A 453 -18.36 -0.94 16.41
N GLU A 454 -17.70 -0.40 17.44
CA GLU A 454 -16.55 -1.05 18.06
C GLU A 454 -16.80 -2.56 18.23
N PRO A 455 -15.88 -3.44 17.83
CA PRO A 455 -15.98 -4.85 18.16
C PRO A 455 -16.19 -4.99 19.66
N LYS A 456 -17.30 -5.60 20.07
CA LYS A 456 -17.58 -5.84 21.49
C LYS A 456 -16.39 -6.60 22.08
N ALA A 457 -15.68 -5.98 23.03
CA ALA A 457 -14.77 -6.72 23.89
C ALA A 457 -15.56 -7.86 24.54
N MET A 458 -15.06 -9.10 24.42
CA MET A 458 -15.64 -10.26 25.09
C MET A 458 -15.70 -9.98 26.60
N GLY A 459 -16.90 -9.69 27.13
CA GLY A 459 -17.10 -9.53 28.57
C GLY A 459 -18.29 -8.68 29.02
N VAL A 460 -18.87 -7.83 28.17
CA VAL A 460 -19.98 -6.94 28.61
C VAL A 460 -21.34 -7.60 28.34
N LYS A 461 -22.02 -8.05 29.41
CA LYS A 461 -23.40 -8.55 29.34
C LYS A 461 -24.38 -7.40 29.08
N ASP A 462 -25.23 -7.56 28.06
CA ASP A 462 -26.32 -6.63 27.77
C ASP A 462 -27.37 -6.69 28.90
N LEU A 463 -27.70 -5.55 29.52
CA LEU A 463 -28.81 -5.43 30.47
C LEU A 463 -30.12 -5.23 29.71
N ILE A 464 -30.98 -6.26 29.70
CA ILE A 464 -32.33 -6.19 29.13
C ILE A 464 -33.29 -5.81 30.26
N THR A 465 -34.05 -4.71 30.09
CA THR A 465 -35.13 -4.36 31.01
C THR A 465 -36.46 -4.42 30.26
N THR A 466 -37.40 -5.22 30.74
CA THR A 466 -38.72 -5.43 30.11
C THR A 466 -39.75 -4.47 30.70
N PHE A 467 -40.42 -3.66 29.88
CA PHE A 467 -41.58 -2.88 30.31
C PHE A 467 -42.88 -3.68 30.16
N LYS A 468 -43.91 -3.32 30.95
CA LYS A 468 -45.21 -4.03 31.03
C LYS A 468 -46.00 -4.14 29.72
N SER A 469 -45.56 -3.51 28.64
CA SER A 469 -46.18 -3.59 27.30
C SER A 469 -45.53 -4.60 26.34
N GLY A 470 -44.44 -5.28 26.73
CA GLY A 470 -43.83 -6.35 25.93
C GLY A 470 -42.93 -5.91 24.77
N GLU A 471 -42.69 -4.61 24.58
CA GLU A 471 -41.69 -4.12 23.61
C GLU A 471 -40.28 -4.09 24.22
N VAL A 472 -39.29 -4.52 23.43
CA VAL A 472 -37.87 -4.55 23.82
C VAL A 472 -37.12 -3.52 22.97
N ASN A 473 -36.60 -2.46 23.59
CA ASN A 473 -35.67 -1.52 22.95
C ASN A 473 -34.30 -1.55 23.64
N LYS A 474 -33.23 -1.53 22.83
CA LYS A 474 -31.83 -1.48 23.28
C LYS A 474 -31.59 -0.10 23.91
N ILE A 475 -31.39 -0.05 25.23
CA ILE A 475 -31.08 1.19 25.95
C ILE A 475 -29.63 1.57 25.68
N VAL A 476 -29.43 2.83 25.27
CA VAL A 476 -28.16 3.55 25.13
C VAL A 476 -27.32 3.41 26.41
N THR A 477 -26.05 3.04 26.31
CA THR A 477 -25.19 2.85 27.50
C THR A 477 -24.88 4.18 28.17
N LYS A 478 -24.55 4.15 29.47
CA LYS A 478 -24.13 5.34 30.22
C LYS A 478 -22.93 6.06 29.58
N SER A 479 -22.02 5.30 28.96
CA SER A 479 -20.89 5.83 28.19
C SER A 479 -21.30 6.57 26.91
N GLN A 480 -22.39 6.18 26.27
CA GLN A 480 -22.93 6.88 25.10
C GLN A 480 -23.63 8.19 25.48
N LEU A 481 -24.25 8.24 26.66
CA LEU A 481 -24.77 9.48 27.27
C LEU A 481 -23.63 10.45 27.61
N GLU A 482 -22.55 9.97 28.24
CA GLU A 482 -21.36 10.80 28.56
C GLU A 482 -20.67 11.34 27.28
N ALA A 483 -20.60 10.55 26.20
CA ALA A 483 -20.05 10.99 24.91
C ALA A 483 -20.96 11.96 24.12
N MET A 484 -22.25 11.98 24.43
CA MET A 484 -23.21 12.97 23.90
C MET A 484 -23.18 14.26 24.74
N GLU A 485 -23.05 14.17 26.07
CA GLU A 485 -22.91 15.33 26.95
C GLU A 485 -21.61 16.11 26.69
N MET A 486 -20.49 15.43 26.40
CA MET A 486 -19.26 16.11 25.98
C MET A 486 -19.38 16.84 24.62
N ARG A 487 -20.25 16.38 23.71
CA ARG A 487 -20.47 17.02 22.40
C ARG A 487 -21.46 18.19 22.45
N VAL A 488 -22.29 18.27 23.47
CA VAL A 488 -23.21 19.40 23.68
C VAL A 488 -22.59 20.50 24.55
N ALA A 489 -21.62 20.15 25.41
CA ALA A 489 -20.97 21.13 26.30
C ALA A 489 -19.88 22.02 25.64
N ASP A 490 -19.45 21.74 24.41
CA ASP A 490 -18.41 22.53 23.71
C ASP A 490 -18.99 23.53 22.67
N GLN A 491 -20.27 23.88 22.79
CA GLN A 491 -20.87 24.99 22.02
C GLN A 491 -20.67 26.37 22.65
N ASN A 492 -19.92 26.48 23.75
CA ASN A 492 -19.44 27.75 24.28
C ASN A 492 -17.95 27.63 24.57
N GLY A 493 -17.12 28.03 23.59
CA GLY A 493 -15.67 28.02 23.75
C GLY A 493 -15.22 28.80 24.98
N PRO A 494 -14.08 28.43 25.61
CA PRO A 494 -13.52 29.20 26.71
C PRO A 494 -13.19 30.62 26.25
N SER A 495 -13.77 31.61 26.94
CA SER A 495 -13.44 33.02 26.76
C SER A 495 -12.00 33.26 27.21
N GLY A 496 -11.05 33.39 26.27
CA GLY A 496 -9.69 33.78 26.67
C GLY A 496 -8.53 33.62 25.67
N TYR A 497 -8.73 33.14 24.44
CA TYR A 497 -7.62 33.03 23.48
C TYR A 497 -7.70 34.14 22.42
N MET A 498 -6.91 35.20 22.62
CA MET A 498 -6.70 36.26 21.63
C MET A 498 -5.58 35.87 20.66
N GLY A 499 -5.88 35.91 19.36
CA GLY A 499 -4.91 36.29 18.33
C GLY A 499 -4.47 35.23 17.33
N MET A 500 -5.35 34.84 16.40
CA MET A 500 -4.98 34.53 15.01
C MET A 500 -6.02 35.18 14.07
N PRO A 501 -5.61 35.73 12.92
CA PRO A 501 -6.49 36.39 11.97
C PRO A 501 -7.54 35.42 11.39
N GLU A 502 -8.68 36.00 11.02
CA GLU A 502 -9.96 35.38 10.71
C GLU A 502 -9.88 34.11 9.83
N PRO A 503 -10.73 33.10 10.09
CA PRO A 503 -10.92 31.98 9.18
C PRO A 503 -11.46 32.50 7.83
N GLY A 504 -10.85 32.02 6.75
CA GLY A 504 -11.36 32.20 5.39
C GLY A 504 -12.81 31.71 5.25
N PRO A 505 -13.47 32.09 4.14
CA PRO A 505 -14.92 32.02 4.00
C PRO A 505 -15.51 30.61 4.21
N PRO A 506 -16.81 30.51 4.56
CA PRO A 506 -17.47 29.31 5.11
C PRO A 506 -17.70 28.18 4.10
N ASN A 507 -17.14 28.31 2.91
CA ASN A 507 -17.21 27.30 1.87
C ASN A 507 -15.90 26.53 1.95
N GLY A 508 -15.95 25.30 2.48
CA GLY A 508 -14.85 24.35 2.35
C GLY A 508 -14.40 24.24 0.88
N PRO A 509 -13.19 23.76 0.60
CA PRO A 509 -12.72 23.66 -0.77
C PRO A 509 -13.76 22.91 -1.59
N GLU A 510 -14.28 23.59 -2.61
CA GLU A 510 -15.09 22.97 -3.64
C GLU A 510 -14.32 21.71 -4.07
N TYR A 511 -14.97 20.55 -3.97
CA TYR A 511 -14.47 19.35 -4.60
C TYR A 511 -14.24 19.69 -6.07
N LEU A 512 -12.98 19.94 -6.43
CA LEU A 512 -12.57 19.90 -7.82
C LEU A 512 -12.82 18.45 -8.24
N SER A 513 -13.96 18.25 -8.90
CA SER A 513 -14.18 17.11 -9.79
C SER A 513 -12.91 16.97 -10.62
N ILE A 514 -12.13 15.93 -10.33
CA ILE A 514 -11.07 15.49 -11.22
C ILE A 514 -11.81 14.93 -12.43
N THR A 515 -12.13 15.80 -13.38
CA THR A 515 -12.60 15.38 -14.69
C THR A 515 -11.38 14.74 -15.36
N PRO A 516 -11.44 13.45 -15.75
CA PRO A 516 -10.35 12.85 -16.50
C PRO A 516 -10.10 13.69 -17.75
N LYS A 517 -8.89 14.22 -17.90
CA LYS A 517 -8.45 14.78 -19.18
C LYS A 517 -8.32 13.59 -20.13
N VAL A 518 -9.34 13.37 -20.94
CA VAL A 518 -9.24 12.58 -22.16
C VAL A 518 -8.21 13.29 -23.05
N LEU A 519 -6.99 12.78 -23.08
CA LEU A 519 -6.02 13.12 -24.11
C LEU A 519 -6.38 12.26 -25.33
N TYR A 520 -6.84 12.93 -26.39
CA TYR A 520 -7.09 12.33 -27.70
C TYR A 520 -5.82 11.81 -28.37
#